data_AF-A0A078QN80-F1
#
_entry.id   AF-A0A078QN80-F1
#
_cell.length_a   1.000
_cell.length_b   1.000
_cell.length_c   1.000
_cell.angle_alpha   90.00
_cell.angle_beta   90.00
_cell.angle_gamma   90.00
#
_symmetry.space_group_name_H-M   'P 1'
#
loop_
_entity.id
_entity.type
_entity.pdbx_description
1 polymer ?
#
loop_
_entity_poly.entity_id
_entity_poly.type
_entity_poly.pdbx_seq_one_letter_code
_entity_poly.pdbx_strand_id
1 'polypeptide(L)'
;TTINLSATLVVGDKEQELPASITVPSSVSFAAGEFKTNIHVTVGDITPGQNYKVKISLPEEMVTIDQTSDKVITVYRDYTFSSLGTGTFKSAAMAEEGEDFTTWEVEVQKADQISWYKAMNLYEKGYNIVFKVNEANEVTVESQPAWKHASYGEVFVSGKGALEDGVITVKLSHDVPNVGGFGEFKEILYLPAK
;
A
#
# COMPACT_ATOMS: atom_id res chain seq x y z
N THR A 1 -19.59 -9.33 33.93
CA THR A 1 -20.37 -10.04 32.90
C THR A 1 -19.44 -10.57 31.85
N THR A 2 -19.64 -11.81 31.39
CA THR A 2 -18.85 -12.40 30.30
C THR A 2 -19.75 -12.61 29.10
N ILE A 3 -19.27 -12.23 27.92
CA ILE A 3 -19.99 -12.33 26.66
C ILE A 3 -19.17 -13.21 25.71
N ASN A 4 -19.80 -14.21 25.11
CA ASN A 4 -19.17 -15.03 24.09
C ASN A 4 -19.08 -14.26 22.77
N LEU A 5 -18.00 -14.49 22.02
CA LEU A 5 -17.74 -13.88 20.73
C LEU A 5 -17.55 -14.98 19.70
N SER A 6 -18.00 -14.74 18.48
CA SER A 6 -17.60 -15.51 17.31
C SER A 6 -16.78 -14.64 16.37
N ALA A 7 -15.88 -15.26 15.60
CA ALA A 7 -15.12 -14.55 14.60
C ALA A 7 -14.92 -15.40 13.35
N THR A 8 -15.11 -14.78 12.20
CA THR A 8 -15.04 -15.41 10.88
C THR A 8 -14.26 -14.53 9.90
N LEU A 9 -13.69 -15.14 8.87
CA LEU A 9 -13.10 -14.43 7.75
C LEU A 9 -14.17 -14.18 6.69
N VAL A 10 -14.31 -12.93 6.25
CA VAL A 10 -15.22 -12.55 5.17
C VAL A 10 -14.47 -12.52 3.85
N VAL A 11 -14.90 -13.36 2.89
CA VAL A 11 -14.36 -13.39 1.52
C VAL A 11 -15.52 -13.27 0.53
N GLY A 12 -15.55 -12.12 -0.17
CA GLY A 12 -16.76 -11.70 -0.90
C GLY A 12 -17.92 -11.51 0.08
N ASP A 13 -19.04 -12.20 -0.17
CA ASP A 13 -20.23 -12.20 0.68
C ASP A 13 -20.32 -13.45 1.58
N LYS A 14 -19.24 -14.26 1.66
CA LYS A 14 -19.22 -15.51 2.43
C LYS A 14 -18.35 -15.41 3.67
N GLU A 15 -18.79 -16.08 4.73
CA GLU A 15 -18.02 -16.27 5.96
C GLU A 15 -17.29 -17.62 5.93
N GLN A 16 -16.06 -17.62 6.41
CA GLN A 16 -15.16 -18.78 6.44
C GLN A 16 -14.45 -18.85 7.80
N GLU A 17 -13.83 -19.99 8.11
CA GLU A 17 -12.96 -20.09 9.27
C GLU A 17 -11.78 -19.10 9.17
N LEU A 18 -11.38 -18.58 10.33
CA LEU A 18 -10.20 -17.73 10.41
C LEU A 18 -8.93 -18.53 10.11
N PRO A 19 -7.94 -17.93 9.44
CA PRO A 19 -6.62 -18.55 9.32
C PRO A 19 -5.99 -18.70 10.70
N ALA A 20 -5.22 -19.77 10.91
CA ALA A 20 -4.57 -20.04 12.21
C ALA A 20 -3.62 -18.94 12.69
N SER A 21 -3.16 -18.07 11.79
CA SER A 21 -2.34 -16.89 12.11
C SER A 21 -3.15 -15.70 12.62
N ILE A 22 -4.49 -15.76 12.66
CA ILE A 22 -5.32 -14.70 13.26
C ILE A 22 -6.19 -15.32 14.35
N THR A 23 -5.94 -14.92 15.60
CA THR A 23 -6.68 -15.40 16.76
C THR A 23 -7.50 -14.28 17.36
N VAL A 24 -8.81 -14.49 17.45
CA VAL A 24 -9.75 -13.63 18.19
C VAL A 24 -10.20 -14.40 19.44
N PRO A 25 -10.24 -13.78 20.62
CA PRO A 25 -10.74 -14.44 21.82
C PRO A 25 -12.22 -14.81 21.64
N SER A 26 -12.61 -16.00 22.10
CA SER A 26 -13.98 -16.50 22.01
C SER A 26 -14.92 -15.91 23.06
N SER A 27 -14.42 -15.06 23.95
CA SER A 27 -15.23 -14.36 24.95
C SER A 27 -14.53 -13.10 25.45
N VAL A 28 -15.29 -12.19 26.04
CA VAL A 28 -14.79 -10.98 26.69
C VAL A 28 -15.52 -10.72 27.99
N SER A 29 -14.81 -10.19 28.98
CA SER A 29 -15.35 -9.92 30.31
C SER A 29 -15.36 -8.43 30.63
N PHE A 30 -16.44 -8.01 31.29
CA PHE A 30 -16.66 -6.69 31.84
C PHE A 30 -16.54 -6.75 33.36
N ALA A 31 -15.72 -5.87 33.93
CA ALA A 31 -15.66 -5.68 35.37
C ALA A 31 -16.96 -5.03 35.88
N ALA A 32 -17.19 -5.07 37.20
CA ALA A 32 -18.40 -4.50 37.78
C ALA A 32 -18.47 -2.98 37.54
N GLY A 33 -19.58 -2.51 36.99
CA GLY A 33 -19.79 -1.09 36.67
C GLY A 33 -19.12 -0.60 35.37
N GLU A 34 -18.36 -1.46 34.68
CA GLU A 34 -17.73 -1.12 33.39
C GLU A 34 -18.69 -1.35 32.22
N PHE A 35 -18.74 -0.38 31.30
CA PHE A 35 -19.54 -0.46 30.07
C PHE A 35 -18.67 -0.61 28.81
N LYS A 36 -17.34 -0.63 28.98
CA LYS A 36 -16.37 -0.80 27.90
C LYS A 36 -15.29 -1.79 28.33
N THR A 37 -14.84 -2.58 27.38
CA THR A 37 -13.71 -3.50 27.54
C THR A 37 -12.98 -3.62 26.21
N ASN A 38 -11.79 -4.19 26.22
CA ASN A 38 -10.98 -4.39 25.02
C ASN A 38 -10.85 -5.88 24.73
N ILE A 39 -10.90 -6.24 23.45
CA ILE A 39 -10.47 -7.55 22.96
C ILE A 39 -9.07 -7.42 22.37
N HIS A 40 -8.23 -8.42 22.62
CA HIS A 40 -6.90 -8.48 22.04
C HIS A 40 -6.89 -9.50 20.91
N VAL A 41 -6.76 -9.03 19.67
CA VAL A 41 -6.61 -9.87 18.49
C VAL A 41 -5.13 -10.13 18.27
N THR A 42 -4.74 -11.40 18.22
CA THR A 42 -3.35 -11.80 17.94
C THR A 42 -3.20 -12.09 16.46
N VAL A 43 -2.19 -11.48 15.84
CA VAL A 43 -1.87 -11.66 14.43
C VAL A 43 -0.43 -12.19 14.34
N GLY A 44 -0.29 -13.40 13.82
CA GLY A 44 0.98 -14.05 13.52
C GLY A 44 1.48 -13.70 12.12
N ASP A 45 2.16 -14.65 11.48
CA ASP A 45 2.64 -14.46 10.11
C ASP A 45 1.49 -14.59 9.11
N ILE A 46 1.08 -13.48 8.53
CA ILE A 46 0.05 -13.38 7.49
C ILE A 46 0.70 -12.97 6.16
N THR A 47 0.06 -13.33 5.04
CA THR A 47 0.59 -13.05 3.71
C THR A 47 0.68 -11.53 3.47
N PRO A 48 1.87 -10.98 3.16
CA PRO A 48 2.02 -9.58 2.79
C PRO A 48 1.18 -9.21 1.57
N GLY A 49 0.61 -8.00 1.56
CA GLY A 49 -0.25 -7.51 0.49
C GLY A 49 -1.69 -8.05 0.50
N GLN A 50 -2.00 -9.03 1.36
CA GLN A 50 -3.34 -9.60 1.48
C GLN A 50 -4.15 -8.89 2.57
N ASN A 51 -5.38 -8.50 2.23
CA ASN A 51 -6.36 -8.00 3.18
C ASN A 51 -7.19 -9.15 3.74
N TYR A 52 -7.27 -9.26 5.07
CA TYR A 52 -8.10 -10.21 5.79
C TYR A 52 -9.23 -9.45 6.50
N LYS A 53 -10.46 -9.60 6.00
CA LYS A 53 -11.65 -9.00 6.63
C LYS A 53 -12.16 -9.92 7.72
N VAL A 54 -11.89 -9.59 8.98
CA VAL A 54 -12.31 -10.38 10.14
C VAL A 54 -13.61 -9.80 10.68
N LYS A 55 -14.68 -10.57 10.62
CA LYS A 55 -15.96 -10.22 11.26
C LYS A 55 -15.97 -10.79 12.66
N ILE A 56 -16.24 -9.95 13.65
CA ILE A 56 -16.39 -10.32 15.06
C ILE A 56 -17.84 -10.07 15.44
N SER A 57 -18.53 -11.08 15.97
CA SER A 57 -19.96 -11.01 16.26
C SER A 57 -20.26 -11.33 17.72
N LEU A 58 -21.24 -10.61 18.25
CA LEU A 58 -21.92 -10.94 19.50
C LEU A 58 -22.94 -12.06 19.26
N PRO A 59 -23.39 -12.76 20.32
CA PRO A 59 -24.43 -13.79 20.21
C PRO A 59 -25.75 -13.18 19.73
N GLU A 60 -26.52 -13.93 18.94
CA GLU A 60 -27.82 -13.48 18.40
C GLU A 60 -28.82 -13.09 19.49
N GLU A 61 -28.75 -13.75 20.65
CA GLU A 61 -29.61 -13.48 21.82
C GLU A 61 -29.40 -12.07 22.41
N MET A 62 -28.27 -11.43 22.09
CA MET A 62 -27.98 -10.05 22.52
C MET A 62 -28.42 -9.01 21.49
N VAL A 63 -28.90 -9.41 20.31
CA VAL A 63 -29.31 -8.49 19.25
C VAL A 63 -30.64 -7.83 19.63
N THR A 64 -30.60 -6.52 19.89
CA THR A 64 -31.80 -5.67 19.96
C THR A 64 -31.90 -4.82 18.71
N ILE A 65 -33.09 -4.28 18.41
CA ILE A 65 -33.41 -3.62 17.13
C ILE A 65 -32.45 -2.47 16.74
N ASP A 66 -31.79 -1.86 17.73
CA ASP A 66 -30.91 -0.70 17.56
C ASP A 66 -29.43 -1.00 17.85
N GLN A 67 -29.03 -2.27 17.97
CA GLN A 67 -27.63 -2.64 18.28
C GLN A 67 -26.86 -3.14 17.07
N THR A 68 -25.62 -2.68 16.96
CA THR A 68 -24.61 -3.29 16.07
C THR A 68 -24.01 -4.50 16.76
N SER A 69 -24.38 -5.70 16.29
CA SER A 69 -23.94 -6.97 16.87
C SER A 69 -22.68 -7.52 16.21
N ASP A 70 -22.26 -6.98 15.07
CA ASP A 70 -21.05 -7.39 14.38
C ASP A 70 -20.15 -6.21 13.98
N LYS A 71 -18.85 -6.47 13.94
CA LYS A 71 -17.84 -5.54 13.47
C LYS A 71 -16.89 -6.25 12.53
N VAL A 72 -16.75 -5.70 11.32
CA VAL A 72 -15.71 -6.11 10.38
C VAL A 72 -14.49 -5.21 10.57
N ILE A 73 -13.34 -5.83 10.82
CA ILE A 73 -12.02 -5.19 10.83
C ILE A 73 -11.18 -5.72 9.66
N THR A 74 -10.30 -4.89 9.11
CA THR A 74 -9.35 -5.33 8.09
C THR A 74 -7.97 -5.45 8.70
N VAL A 75 -7.42 -6.66 8.68
CA VAL A 75 -6.04 -6.96 9.06
C VAL A 75 -5.24 -7.13 7.78
N TYR A 76 -4.08 -6.49 7.68
CA TYR A 76 -3.17 -6.67 6.56
C TYR A 76 -1.73 -6.49 7.01
N ARG A 77 -0.80 -7.07 6.25
CA ARG A 77 0.63 -6.86 6.39
C ARG A 77 1.12 -6.22 5.10
N ASP A 78 1.89 -5.16 5.20
CA ASP A 78 2.50 -4.53 4.02
C ASP A 78 3.69 -5.36 3.51
N TYR A 79 4.06 -5.16 2.24
CA TYR A 79 5.23 -5.80 1.64
C TYR A 79 6.51 -5.38 2.36
N THR A 80 7.41 -6.34 2.53
CA THR A 80 8.76 -6.04 3.01
C THR A 80 9.60 -5.61 1.81
N PHE A 81 10.28 -4.48 1.94
CA PHE A 81 11.16 -3.95 0.90
C PHE A 81 12.60 -4.08 1.38
N SER A 82 13.41 -4.79 0.59
CA SER A 82 14.84 -4.91 0.81
C SER A 82 15.59 -4.04 -0.18
N SER A 83 16.74 -3.49 0.24
CA SER A 83 17.58 -2.72 -0.67
C SER A 83 18.04 -3.59 -1.83
N LEU A 84 17.83 -3.10 -3.05
CA LEU A 84 18.33 -3.69 -4.29
C LEU A 84 19.68 -3.08 -4.69
N GLY A 85 19.96 -1.86 -4.21
CA GLY A 85 21.20 -1.11 -4.47
C GLY A 85 20.93 0.26 -5.09
N THR A 86 21.98 0.88 -5.64
CA THR A 86 21.90 2.18 -6.31
C THR A 86 21.63 1.99 -7.80
N GLY A 87 20.51 2.52 -8.27
CA GLY A 87 20.14 2.60 -9.68
C GLY A 87 20.43 3.99 -10.25
N THR A 88 20.12 4.16 -11.53
CA THR A 88 20.20 5.47 -12.21
C THR A 88 18.83 5.87 -12.72
N PHE A 89 18.40 7.08 -12.44
CA PHE A 89 17.13 7.62 -12.92
C PHE A 89 17.37 8.74 -13.93
N LYS A 90 16.61 8.74 -15.02
CA LYS A 90 16.56 9.80 -16.04
C LYS A 90 15.16 10.37 -16.11
N SER A 91 15.05 11.67 -15.94
CA SER A 91 13.78 12.39 -15.91
C SER A 91 13.71 13.44 -16.99
N ALA A 92 12.69 13.35 -17.86
CA ALA A 92 12.38 14.41 -18.80
C ALA A 92 11.62 15.54 -18.09
N ALA A 93 10.88 15.26 -17.01
CA ALA A 93 10.18 16.28 -16.21
C ALA A 93 11.15 17.28 -15.56
N MET A 94 12.35 16.82 -15.22
CA MET A 94 13.37 17.62 -14.53
C MET A 94 14.53 18.04 -15.44
N ALA A 95 14.40 17.87 -16.76
CA ALA A 95 15.45 18.21 -17.72
C ALA A 95 15.77 19.72 -17.71
N GLU A 96 17.06 20.06 -17.82
CA GLU A 96 17.47 21.45 -18.03
C GLU A 96 17.12 21.93 -19.46
N GLU A 97 17.07 23.25 -19.66
CA GLU A 97 16.71 23.82 -20.97
C GLU A 97 17.68 23.37 -22.06
N GLY A 98 17.14 22.68 -23.08
CA GLY A 98 17.93 22.16 -24.19
C GLY A 98 18.44 20.72 -24.01
N GLU A 99 18.17 20.08 -22.86
CA GLU A 99 18.47 18.67 -22.62
C GLU A 99 17.21 17.80 -22.71
N ASP A 100 17.39 16.52 -23.09
CA ASP A 100 16.29 15.56 -23.11
C ASP A 100 15.97 15.01 -21.70
N PHE A 101 16.97 14.93 -20.82
CA PHE A 101 16.85 14.32 -19.49
C PHE A 101 17.86 14.91 -18.49
N THR A 102 17.41 15.11 -17.25
CA THR A 102 18.32 15.19 -16.09
C THR A 102 18.51 13.79 -15.51
N THR A 103 19.73 13.47 -15.05
CA THR A 103 20.10 12.13 -14.57
C THR A 103 20.69 12.18 -13.15
N TRP A 104 20.26 11.26 -12.27
CA TRP A 104 20.84 11.11 -10.93
C TRP A 104 20.80 9.66 -10.43
N GLU A 105 21.61 9.38 -9.40
CA GLU A 105 21.59 8.10 -8.69
C GLU A 105 20.43 8.04 -7.70
N VAL A 106 19.81 6.87 -7.57
CA VAL A 106 18.71 6.66 -6.62
C VAL A 106 18.83 5.31 -5.93
N GLU A 107 18.60 5.27 -4.62
CA GLU A 107 18.47 3.99 -3.91
C GLU A 107 17.17 3.31 -4.36
N VAL A 108 17.30 2.08 -4.82
CA VAL A 108 16.18 1.24 -5.23
C VAL A 108 16.01 0.13 -4.20
N GLN A 109 14.77 -0.08 -3.78
CA GLN A 109 14.37 -1.24 -2.99
C GLN A 109 13.45 -2.12 -3.83
N LYS A 110 13.48 -3.43 -3.60
CA LYS A 110 12.57 -4.39 -4.22
C LYS A 110 11.67 -4.98 -3.14
N ALA A 111 10.38 -5.12 -3.42
CA ALA A 111 9.50 -5.90 -2.59
C ALA A 111 9.94 -7.38 -2.63
N ASP A 112 10.08 -8.01 -1.47
CA ASP A 112 10.62 -9.37 -1.38
C ASP A 112 9.66 -10.38 -2.03
N GLN A 113 8.36 -10.14 -1.89
CA GLN A 113 7.30 -11.09 -2.28
C GLN A 113 6.70 -10.83 -3.68
N ILE A 114 6.99 -9.69 -4.30
CA ILE A 114 6.39 -9.29 -5.58
C ILE A 114 7.39 -8.47 -6.42
N SER A 115 7.13 -8.34 -7.71
CA SER A 115 7.95 -7.54 -8.64
C SER A 115 7.63 -6.04 -8.54
N TRP A 116 7.66 -5.48 -7.34
CA TRP A 116 7.51 -4.04 -7.14
C TRP A 116 8.85 -3.43 -6.77
N TYR A 117 9.15 -2.28 -7.35
CA TYR A 117 10.37 -1.53 -7.11
C TYR A 117 10.03 -0.18 -6.51
N LYS A 118 10.75 0.23 -5.49
CA LYS A 118 10.56 1.51 -4.80
C LYS A 118 11.84 2.32 -4.96
N ALA A 119 11.75 3.43 -5.70
CA ALA A 119 12.83 4.39 -5.79
C ALA A 119 12.70 5.40 -4.65
N MET A 120 13.74 5.53 -3.85
CA MET A 120 13.71 6.30 -2.61
C MET A 120 14.00 7.78 -2.89
N ASN A 121 13.20 8.69 -2.32
CA ASN A 121 13.40 10.15 -2.44
C ASN A 121 13.57 10.60 -3.90
N LEU A 122 12.74 10.09 -4.81
CA LEU A 122 13.04 10.12 -6.24
C LEU A 122 13.18 11.54 -6.78
N TYR A 123 12.17 12.37 -6.56
CA TYR A 123 12.16 13.79 -6.98
C TYR A 123 12.46 14.72 -5.82
N GLU A 124 11.97 14.39 -4.62
CA GLU A 124 12.14 15.19 -3.41
C GLU A 124 12.28 14.26 -2.19
N LYS A 125 13.05 14.71 -1.20
CA LYS A 125 13.24 13.97 0.06
C LYS A 125 11.91 13.74 0.76
N GLY A 126 11.66 12.49 1.16
CA GLY A 126 10.43 12.05 1.80
C GLY A 126 9.41 11.43 0.83
N TYR A 127 9.61 11.58 -0.48
CA TYR A 127 8.71 11.05 -1.50
C TYR A 127 9.37 9.90 -2.26
N ASN A 128 8.90 8.69 -1.99
CA ASN A 128 9.34 7.49 -2.70
C ASN A 128 8.33 7.16 -3.79
N ILE A 129 8.79 6.64 -4.93
CA ILE A 129 7.90 6.23 -6.02
C ILE A 129 7.93 4.71 -6.16
N VAL A 130 6.74 4.11 -6.11
CA VAL A 130 6.56 2.66 -6.29
C VAL A 130 6.15 2.33 -7.72
N PHE A 131 6.97 1.54 -8.39
CA PHE A 131 6.75 0.96 -9.70
C PHE A 131 6.26 -0.48 -9.52
N LYS A 132 4.99 -0.74 -9.84
CA LYS A 132 4.38 -2.07 -9.75
C LYS A 132 4.51 -2.79 -11.08
N VAL A 133 5.26 -3.88 -11.12
CA VAL A 133 5.43 -4.68 -12.34
C VAL A 133 4.57 -5.94 -12.28
N ASN A 134 3.80 -6.21 -13.33
CA ASN A 134 3.00 -7.43 -13.44
C ASN A 134 3.78 -8.57 -14.15
N GLU A 135 3.14 -9.73 -14.30
CA GLU A 135 3.76 -10.90 -14.94
C GLU A 135 4.09 -10.70 -16.44
N ALA A 136 3.43 -9.76 -17.10
CA ALA A 136 3.69 -9.37 -18.48
C ALA A 136 4.77 -8.27 -18.60
N ASN A 137 5.47 -7.96 -17.52
CA ASN A 137 6.44 -6.87 -17.41
C ASN A 137 5.86 -5.47 -17.67
N GLU A 138 4.54 -5.31 -17.61
CA GLU A 138 3.91 -3.99 -17.65
C GLU A 138 4.08 -3.32 -16.28
N VAL A 139 4.44 -2.05 -16.31
CA VAL A 139 4.70 -1.23 -15.13
C VAL A 139 3.52 -0.30 -14.92
N THR A 140 3.02 -0.23 -13.70
CA THR A 140 2.03 0.76 -13.26
C THR A 140 2.60 1.55 -12.08
N VAL A 141 2.52 2.88 -12.18
CA VAL A 141 2.73 3.80 -11.07
C VAL A 141 1.35 4.34 -10.71
N GLU A 142 0.80 3.88 -9.59
CA GLU A 142 -0.44 4.43 -9.06
C GLU A 142 -0.23 5.86 -8.58
N SER A 143 -1.31 6.66 -8.63
CA SER A 143 -1.29 8.05 -8.17
C SER A 143 -0.79 8.11 -6.73
N GLN A 144 0.34 8.78 -6.54
CA GLN A 144 0.99 8.96 -5.26
C GLN A 144 1.70 10.32 -5.23
N PRO A 145 1.84 10.95 -4.05
CA PRO A 145 2.56 12.21 -3.94
C PRO A 145 4.05 11.99 -4.25
N ALA A 146 4.66 12.92 -4.98
CA ALA A 146 5.99 12.75 -5.56
C ALA A 146 6.97 13.87 -5.22
N TRP A 147 6.46 15.09 -5.09
CA TRP A 147 7.20 16.30 -4.73
C TRP A 147 6.21 17.43 -4.44
N LYS A 148 6.69 18.56 -3.95
CA LYS A 148 5.87 19.70 -3.56
C LYS A 148 6.19 20.94 -4.40
N HIS A 149 5.19 21.44 -5.11
CA HIS A 149 5.28 22.73 -5.79
C HIS A 149 5.06 23.87 -4.80
N ALA A 150 5.90 24.91 -4.87
CA ALA A 150 5.89 26.03 -3.92
C ALA A 150 4.52 26.74 -3.82
N SER A 151 3.82 26.89 -4.96
CA SER A 151 2.55 27.62 -5.03
C SER A 151 1.30 26.72 -5.02
N TYR A 152 1.43 25.47 -5.47
CA TYR A 152 0.26 24.61 -5.75
C TYR A 152 0.14 23.43 -4.78
N GLY A 153 1.15 23.20 -3.93
CA GLY A 153 1.13 22.12 -2.95
C GLY A 153 1.70 20.82 -3.51
N GLU A 154 1.20 19.70 -2.98
CA GLU A 154 1.68 18.36 -3.35
C GLU A 154 1.34 18.02 -4.80
N VAL A 155 2.36 17.61 -5.55
CA VAL A 155 2.24 17.11 -6.92
C VAL A 155 2.27 15.59 -6.87
N PHE A 156 1.30 15.00 -7.54
CA PHE A 156 1.14 13.56 -7.67
C PHE A 156 1.72 13.11 -8.99
N VAL A 157 2.27 11.89 -9.00
CA VAL A 157 2.65 11.21 -10.23
C VAL A 157 1.86 9.93 -10.40
N SER A 158 1.47 9.65 -11.65
CA SER A 158 0.84 8.41 -12.03
C SER A 158 1.14 8.08 -13.48
N GLY A 159 1.14 6.80 -13.84
CA GLY A 159 1.42 6.44 -15.22
C GLY A 159 1.63 4.96 -15.44
N LYS A 160 2.03 4.64 -16.67
CA LYS A 160 2.26 3.28 -17.13
C LYS A 160 3.52 3.18 -17.98
N GLY A 161 4.01 1.96 -18.13
CA GLY A 161 5.19 1.67 -18.91
C GLY A 161 5.51 0.19 -18.95
N ALA A 162 6.77 -0.14 -19.14
CA ALA A 162 7.26 -1.51 -19.19
C ALA A 162 8.63 -1.66 -18.55
N LEU A 163 8.93 -2.89 -18.12
CA LEU A 163 10.25 -3.32 -17.66
C LEU A 163 10.88 -4.20 -18.75
N GLU A 164 12.01 -3.77 -19.29
CA GLU A 164 12.78 -4.53 -20.28
C GLU A 164 14.26 -4.54 -19.87
N ASP A 165 14.88 -5.72 -19.76
CA ASP A 165 16.30 -5.90 -19.47
C ASP A 165 16.84 -5.09 -18.28
N GLY A 166 16.04 -5.00 -17.20
CA GLY A 166 16.42 -4.25 -16.00
C GLY A 166 16.18 -2.74 -16.09
N VAL A 167 15.53 -2.27 -17.15
CA VAL A 167 15.19 -0.86 -17.36
C VAL A 167 13.67 -0.68 -17.31
N ILE A 168 13.20 0.09 -16.33
CA ILE A 168 11.81 0.53 -16.26
C ILE A 168 11.68 1.83 -17.06
N THR A 169 10.87 1.81 -18.11
CA THR A 169 10.53 3.01 -18.89
C THR A 169 9.04 3.29 -18.72
N VAL A 170 8.69 4.44 -18.17
CA VAL A 170 7.30 4.85 -17.93
C VAL A 170 7.02 6.24 -18.51
N LYS A 171 5.75 6.51 -18.79
CA LYS A 171 5.25 7.86 -19.01
C LYS A 171 4.46 8.29 -17.78
N LEU A 172 4.94 9.29 -17.05
CA LEU A 172 4.31 9.77 -15.81
C LEU A 172 3.63 11.12 -16.04
N SER A 173 2.34 11.20 -15.70
CA SER A 173 1.63 12.47 -15.49
C SER A 173 2.10 13.08 -14.18
N HIS A 174 2.35 14.39 -14.18
CA HIS A 174 2.60 15.18 -12.98
C HIS A 174 1.42 16.13 -12.80
N ASP A 175 0.63 15.98 -11.74
CA ASP A 175 -0.56 16.80 -11.53
C ASP A 175 -0.83 17.13 -10.07
N VAL A 176 -1.49 18.27 -9.85
CA VAL A 176 -2.04 18.63 -8.55
C VAL A 176 -3.53 18.29 -8.59
N PRO A 177 -4.00 17.36 -7.74
CA PRO A 177 -5.39 16.91 -7.76
C PRO A 177 -6.36 18.08 -7.67
N ASN A 178 -7.32 18.12 -8.60
CA ASN A 178 -8.35 19.16 -8.72
C ASN A 178 -7.84 20.57 -9.08
N VAL A 179 -6.57 20.72 -9.47
CA VAL A 179 -6.00 22.02 -9.88
C VAL A 179 -5.55 21.98 -11.35
N GLY A 180 -4.72 21.01 -11.74
CA GLY A 180 -4.22 20.90 -13.11
C GLY A 180 -2.95 20.05 -13.22
N GLY A 181 -2.51 19.80 -14.45
CA GLY A 181 -1.33 19.00 -14.78
C GLY A 181 -0.16 19.84 -15.30
N PHE A 182 1.05 19.44 -14.94
CA PHE A 182 2.31 19.95 -15.51
C PHE A 182 2.66 19.26 -16.84
N GLY A 183 2.04 18.11 -17.12
CA GLY A 183 2.25 17.36 -18.34
C GLY A 183 2.56 15.90 -18.07
N GLU A 184 2.80 15.15 -19.14
CA GLU A 184 3.24 13.76 -19.09
C GLU A 184 4.66 13.64 -19.63
N PHE A 185 5.55 13.05 -18.85
CA PHE A 185 6.98 12.99 -19.14
C PHE A 185 7.46 11.56 -19.23
N LYS A 186 8.46 11.32 -20.09
CA LYS A 186 9.13 10.02 -20.17
C LYS A 186 10.15 9.94 -19.05
N GLU A 187 10.06 8.90 -18.25
CA GLU A 187 10.93 8.66 -17.11
C GLU A 187 11.54 7.26 -17.23
N ILE A 188 12.83 7.13 -16.92
CA ILE A 188 13.59 5.89 -17.11
C ILE A 188 14.37 5.57 -15.84
N LEU A 189 14.08 4.42 -15.23
CA LEU A 189 14.82 3.89 -14.10
C LEU A 189 15.63 2.67 -14.54
N TYR A 190 16.95 2.79 -14.48
CA TYR A 190 17.88 1.68 -14.60
C TYR A 190 18.02 1.03 -13.23
N LEU A 191 17.55 -0.21 -13.11
CA LEU A 191 17.67 -0.96 -11.87
C LEU A 191 19.15 -1.31 -11.61
N PRO A 192 19.56 -1.42 -10.33
CA PRO A 192 20.90 -1.90 -9.99
C PRO A 192 21.18 -3.25 -10.66
N ALA A 193 22.38 -3.41 -11.20
CA ALA A 193 22.86 -4.71 -11.63
C ALA A 193 22.93 -5.65 -10.42
N LYS A 194 22.51 -6.91 -10.59
CA LYS A 194 22.68 -7.95 -9.57
C LYS A 194 24.14 -8.36 -9.42
#